data_AF-A0A9X4NVT8-F1
#
_entry.id   AF-A0A9X4NVT8-F1
#
_cell.length_a   1.000
_cell.length_b   1.000
_cell.length_c   1.000
_cell.angle_alpha   90.00
_cell.angle_beta   90.00
_cell.angle_gamma   90.00
#
_symmetry.space_group_name_H-M   'P 1'
#
loop_
_entity.id
_entity.type
_entity.pdbx_description
1 polymer ?
#
loop_
_entity_poly.entity_id
_entity_poly.type
_entity_poly.pdbx_seq_one_letter_code
_entity_poly.pdbx_strand_id
1 'polypeptide(L)'
;MTTSSIGSSGADQTAAVQAYRRDAALLLGADDSVARQFGSSGMVLIGDTPLSLQPLQDDPAGPWMAFTQAARPAEVAEDTWCDALLRATHHGLTVTHAAYGLTDHGDAVVTLRTPAGYDHADLLAAEMAGLLSLRQALLDGVRASAKVAPATAPAGRAPGQAVRPPEPSSDAQEFEAPDDVLGLIHAALLHLGFSVPQAQTAVRTGELQLEGMTLGLACDGDTPTLVVAADLGEDTLSTPDERKQALLANVGLMACAGVAVAREQGRARLMARCDLAAHSAEVFATWLGHFARLAQSTVSHRHATAHH
;
A
#
# COMPACT_ATOMS: atom_id res chain seq x y z
N MET A 1 22.38 15.96 -46.13
CA MET A 1 21.45 16.92 -45.50
C MET A 1 20.72 16.20 -44.39
N THR A 2 21.18 16.44 -43.17
CA THR A 2 20.64 15.99 -41.89
C THR A 2 19.81 17.12 -41.29
N THR A 3 18.58 16.85 -40.86
CA THR A 3 17.84 17.52 -39.77
C THR A 3 16.54 16.72 -39.53
N SER A 4 16.46 15.92 -38.46
CA SER A 4 15.93 16.29 -37.13
C SER A 4 14.39 16.21 -37.06
N SER A 5 13.87 15.06 -36.59
CA SER A 5 12.52 14.91 -36.04
C SER A 5 12.60 14.03 -34.79
N ILE A 6 13.08 14.62 -33.68
CA ILE A 6 13.08 14.00 -32.34
C ILE A 6 12.47 14.99 -31.30
N GLY A 7 11.94 16.13 -31.73
CA GLY A 7 11.46 17.19 -30.83
C GLY A 7 9.96 17.24 -30.55
N SER A 8 9.13 16.41 -31.20
CA SER A 8 7.66 16.61 -31.22
C SER A 8 6.88 15.82 -30.17
N SER A 9 7.42 14.76 -29.55
CA SER A 9 6.59 13.89 -28.68
C SER A 9 6.52 14.36 -27.22
N GLY A 10 7.59 14.94 -26.67
CA GLY A 10 7.66 15.30 -25.24
C GLY A 10 6.88 16.56 -24.87
N ALA A 11 6.81 17.55 -25.77
CA ALA A 11 6.04 18.77 -25.55
C ALA A 11 4.52 18.50 -25.55
N ASP A 12 4.07 17.63 -26.46
CA ASP A 12 2.66 17.24 -26.58
C ASP A 12 2.21 16.41 -25.36
N GLN A 13 3.05 15.49 -24.87
CA GLN A 13 2.77 14.73 -23.64
C GLN A 13 2.72 15.62 -22.39
N THR A 14 3.62 16.59 -22.28
CA THR A 14 3.63 17.53 -21.15
C THR A 14 2.35 18.37 -21.13
N ALA A 15 1.92 18.87 -22.29
CA ALA A 15 0.67 19.63 -22.41
C ALA A 15 -0.56 18.77 -22.05
N ALA A 16 -0.59 17.51 -22.47
CA ALA A 16 -1.65 16.57 -22.12
C ALA A 16 -1.73 16.33 -20.61
N VAL A 17 -0.59 16.06 -19.96
CA VAL A 17 -0.50 15.89 -18.50
C VAL A 17 -1.01 17.10 -17.72
N GLN A 18 -0.63 18.31 -18.16
CA GLN A 18 -1.11 19.54 -17.55
C GLN A 18 -2.62 19.70 -17.69
N ALA A 19 -3.17 19.37 -18.86
CA ALA A 19 -4.60 19.42 -19.12
C ALA A 19 -5.36 18.40 -18.24
N TYR A 20 -4.88 17.16 -18.15
CA TYR A 20 -5.50 16.12 -17.34
C TYR A 20 -5.57 16.47 -15.86
N ARG A 21 -4.46 16.94 -15.29
CA ARG A 21 -4.41 17.43 -13.91
C ARG A 21 -5.41 18.55 -13.70
N ARG A 22 -5.37 19.57 -14.56
CA ARG A 22 -6.30 20.72 -14.48
C ARG A 22 -7.75 20.26 -14.49
N ASP A 23 -8.13 19.45 -15.47
CA ASP A 23 -9.51 19.02 -15.66
C ASP A 23 -9.98 18.12 -14.50
N ALA A 24 -9.10 17.28 -13.96
CA ALA A 24 -9.40 16.49 -12.77
C ALA A 24 -9.61 17.38 -11.51
N ALA A 25 -8.81 18.44 -11.34
CA ALA A 25 -9.04 19.40 -10.25
C ALA A 25 -10.38 20.15 -10.39
N LEU A 26 -10.78 20.51 -11.62
CA LEU A 26 -12.10 21.11 -11.86
C LEU A 26 -13.23 20.15 -11.46
N LEU A 27 -13.10 18.85 -11.78
CA LEU A 27 -14.07 17.81 -11.39
C LEU A 27 -14.13 17.60 -9.87
N LEU A 28 -13.02 17.84 -9.15
CA LEU A 28 -12.97 17.85 -7.69
C LEU A 28 -13.55 19.12 -7.06
N GLY A 29 -14.03 20.08 -7.87
CA GLY A 29 -14.62 21.33 -7.41
C GLY A 29 -13.62 22.44 -7.14
N ALA A 30 -12.39 22.36 -7.65
CA ALA A 30 -11.45 23.47 -7.60
C ALA A 30 -11.86 24.60 -8.55
N ASP A 31 -11.59 25.84 -8.16
CA ASP A 31 -11.70 26.99 -9.06
C ASP A 31 -10.65 26.92 -10.18
N ASP A 32 -10.94 27.56 -11.31
CA ASP A 32 -10.07 27.51 -12.50
C ASP A 32 -8.63 28.01 -12.25
N SER A 33 -8.42 28.98 -11.35
CA SER A 33 -7.06 29.42 -10.97
C SER A 33 -6.27 28.30 -10.26
N VAL A 34 -6.91 27.60 -9.33
CA VAL A 34 -6.38 26.50 -8.55
C VAL A 34 -6.14 25.28 -9.45
N ALA A 35 -7.07 24.98 -10.36
CA ALA A 35 -6.94 23.92 -11.34
C ALA A 35 -5.74 24.14 -12.29
N ARG A 36 -5.51 25.37 -12.77
CA ARG A 36 -4.33 25.70 -13.60
C ARG A 36 -3.01 25.55 -12.84
N GLN A 37 -3.00 25.93 -11.56
CA GLN A 37 -1.85 25.71 -10.69
C GLN A 37 -1.56 24.21 -10.55
N PHE A 38 -2.59 23.39 -10.35
CA PHE A 38 -2.43 21.94 -10.29
C PHE A 38 -1.92 21.37 -11.61
N GLY A 39 -2.46 21.84 -12.74
CA GLY A 39 -1.99 21.49 -14.08
C GLY A 39 -0.48 21.67 -14.22
N SER A 40 0.02 22.86 -13.89
CA SER A 40 1.42 23.24 -14.06
C SER A 40 2.39 22.61 -13.04
N SER A 41 1.98 22.45 -11.79
CA SER A 41 2.89 22.05 -10.69
C SER A 41 2.66 20.62 -10.17
N GLY A 42 1.50 20.03 -10.45
CA GLY A 42 1.07 18.81 -9.78
C GLY A 42 0.80 19.01 -8.28
N MET A 43 0.65 20.24 -7.79
CA MET A 43 0.36 20.55 -6.38
C MET A 43 -0.82 21.50 -6.26
N VAL A 44 -1.71 21.26 -5.30
CA VAL A 44 -2.94 22.02 -5.13
C VAL A 44 -3.48 21.93 -3.70
N LEU A 45 -4.32 22.90 -3.31
CA LEU A 45 -5.16 22.82 -2.12
C LEU A 45 -6.62 22.64 -2.56
N ILE A 46 -7.25 21.55 -2.13
CA ILE A 46 -8.69 21.30 -2.32
C ILE A 46 -9.37 21.46 -0.97
N GLY A 47 -10.13 22.54 -0.77
CA GLY A 47 -10.77 22.83 0.53
C GLY A 47 -9.80 22.75 1.71
N ASP A 48 -8.67 23.46 1.62
CA ASP A 48 -7.54 23.46 2.57
C ASP A 48 -6.75 22.15 2.71
N THR A 49 -7.08 21.13 1.92
CA THR A 49 -6.35 19.86 1.94
C THR A 49 -5.25 19.85 0.88
N PRO A 50 -3.96 19.69 1.26
CA PRO A 50 -2.88 19.57 0.29
C PRO A 50 -3.02 18.28 -0.48
N LEU A 51 -2.94 18.40 -1.80
CA LEU A 51 -2.93 17.31 -2.74
C LEU A 51 -1.77 17.52 -3.69
N SER A 52 -0.95 16.50 -3.87
CA SER A 52 0.09 16.52 -4.89
C SER A 52 0.06 15.24 -5.69
N LEU A 53 0.51 15.34 -6.93
CA LEU A 53 0.48 14.27 -7.90
C LEU A 53 1.72 14.38 -8.77
N GLN A 54 2.59 13.39 -8.65
CA GLN A 54 3.92 13.39 -9.28
C GLN A 54 4.08 12.12 -10.11
N PRO A 55 4.71 12.19 -11.30
CA PRO A 55 5.06 10.99 -12.04
C PRO A 55 6.12 10.20 -11.24
N LEU A 56 6.02 8.87 -11.25
CA LEU A 56 6.97 8.04 -10.49
C LEU A 56 8.34 7.92 -11.19
N GLN A 57 8.33 8.12 -12.50
CA GLN A 57 9.49 8.05 -13.38
C GLN A 57 9.50 9.31 -14.25
N ASP A 58 10.58 9.55 -14.98
CA ASP A 58 10.67 10.67 -15.94
C ASP A 58 9.75 10.51 -17.15
N ASP A 59 8.86 9.49 -17.14
CA ASP A 59 7.82 9.27 -18.14
C ASP A 59 6.46 9.83 -17.65
N PRO A 60 5.95 10.91 -18.26
CA PRO A 60 4.64 11.47 -17.94
C PRO A 60 3.47 10.52 -18.24
N ALA A 61 3.64 9.52 -19.11
CA ALA A 61 2.62 8.50 -19.39
C ALA A 61 2.70 7.28 -18.44
N GLY A 62 3.76 7.21 -17.62
CA GLY A 62 4.01 6.13 -16.66
C GLY A 62 3.08 6.15 -15.45
N PRO A 63 3.35 5.34 -14.41
CA PRO A 63 2.58 5.34 -13.17
C PRO A 63 2.88 6.58 -12.33
N TRP A 64 1.88 7.06 -11.58
CA TRP A 64 2.00 8.29 -10.80
C TRP A 64 1.81 8.00 -9.31
N MET A 65 2.24 8.95 -8.48
CA MET A 65 2.05 8.93 -7.05
C MET A 65 1.30 10.18 -6.61
N ALA A 66 0.15 9.95 -5.99
CA ALA A 66 -0.65 10.97 -5.34
C ALA A 66 -0.32 11.00 -3.84
N PHE A 67 -0.28 12.20 -3.27
CA PHE A 67 -0.03 12.43 -1.86
C PHE A 67 -1.02 13.41 -1.27
N THR A 68 -1.44 13.14 -0.04
CA THR A 68 -2.09 14.15 0.83
C THR A 68 -1.56 14.01 2.24
N GLN A 69 -1.80 15.02 3.08
CA GLN A 69 -1.28 15.06 4.45
C GLN A 69 -2.40 15.28 5.47
N ALA A 70 -2.25 14.65 6.63
CA ALA A 70 -3.13 14.84 7.77
C ALA A 70 -2.33 15.06 9.04
N ALA A 71 -2.55 16.20 9.67
CA ALA A 71 -1.98 16.47 10.98
C ALA A 71 -2.55 15.51 12.03
N ARG A 72 -1.69 15.04 12.94
CA ARG A 72 -2.13 14.23 14.08
C ARG A 72 -3.13 15.04 14.91
N PRO A 73 -4.35 14.54 15.18
CA PRO A 73 -5.27 15.22 16.09
C PRO A 73 -4.63 15.40 17.48
N ALA A 74 -4.79 16.58 18.09
CA ALA A 74 -4.10 16.94 19.33
C ALA A 74 -4.45 16.01 20.50
N GLU A 75 -5.65 15.43 20.48
CA GLU A 75 -6.18 14.48 21.45
C GLU A 75 -5.62 13.06 21.31
N VAL A 76 -4.82 12.78 20.26
CA VAL A 76 -4.30 11.44 19.95
C VAL A 76 -2.82 11.35 20.32
N ALA A 77 -2.48 10.39 21.18
CA ALA A 77 -1.10 10.07 21.52
C ALA A 77 -0.31 9.56 20.29
N GLU A 78 1.00 9.80 20.27
CA GLU A 78 1.87 9.42 19.14
C GLU A 78 1.84 7.94 18.81
N ASP A 79 1.92 7.09 19.83
CA ASP A 79 1.91 5.63 19.68
C ASP A 79 0.60 5.14 19.06
N THR A 80 -0.53 5.70 19.52
CA THR A 80 -1.87 5.40 19.00
C THR A 80 -2.00 5.86 17.55
N TRP A 81 -1.42 7.01 17.21
CA TRP A 81 -1.37 7.51 15.84
C TRP A 81 -0.58 6.58 14.94
N CYS A 82 0.63 6.18 15.35
CA CYS A 82 1.47 5.25 14.58
C CYS A 82 0.76 3.89 14.37
N ASP A 83 0.15 3.33 15.42
CA ASP A 83 -0.60 2.08 15.31
C ASP A 83 -1.82 2.21 14.38
N ALA A 84 -2.48 3.38 14.38
CA ALA A 84 -3.59 3.62 13.47
C ALA A 84 -3.12 3.68 12.01
N LEU A 85 -2.00 4.35 11.73
CA LEU A 85 -1.45 4.45 10.37
C LEU A 85 -0.98 3.09 9.83
N LEU A 86 -0.33 2.26 10.65
CA LEU A 86 0.10 0.92 10.24
C LEU A 86 -1.10 0.00 9.96
N ARG A 87 -2.17 0.10 10.76
CA ARG A 87 -3.43 -0.62 10.49
C ARG A 87 -4.14 -0.08 9.26
N ALA A 88 -4.18 1.23 9.08
CA ALA A 88 -4.76 1.85 7.89
C ALA A 88 -3.99 1.45 6.63
N THR A 89 -2.67 1.26 6.71
CA THR A 89 -1.84 0.76 5.60
C THR A 89 -2.23 -0.65 5.19
N HIS A 90 -2.49 -1.55 6.15
CA HIS A 90 -3.01 -2.88 5.84
C HIS A 90 -4.32 -2.78 5.04
N HIS A 91 -5.32 -2.06 5.55
CA HIS A 91 -6.61 -1.92 4.86
C HIS A 91 -6.46 -1.23 3.50
N GLY A 92 -5.65 -0.16 3.45
CA GLY A 92 -5.36 0.61 2.25
C GLY A 92 -4.84 -0.28 1.13
N LEU A 93 -3.84 -1.12 1.40
CA LEU A 93 -3.26 -2.04 0.41
C LEU A 93 -4.16 -3.23 0.06
N THR A 94 -5.04 -3.64 0.98
CA THR A 94 -6.03 -4.69 0.68
C THR A 94 -7.04 -4.23 -0.35
N VAL A 95 -7.54 -2.99 -0.26
CA VAL A 95 -8.63 -2.49 -1.12
C VAL A 95 -8.17 -1.55 -2.26
N THR A 96 -7.00 -0.94 -2.13
CA THR A 96 -6.48 0.08 -3.05
C THR A 96 -4.95 0.00 -3.14
N HIS A 97 -4.30 0.85 -3.92
CA HIS A 97 -2.84 0.99 -3.90
C HIS A 97 -2.38 2.10 -2.93
N ALA A 98 -3.10 2.26 -1.82
CA ALA A 98 -2.82 3.29 -0.83
C ALA A 98 -2.10 2.76 0.40
N ALA A 99 -1.19 3.59 0.93
CA ALA A 99 -0.46 3.33 2.16
C ALA A 99 -0.28 4.62 2.95
N TYR A 100 0.08 4.48 4.22
CA TYR A 100 0.27 5.60 5.13
C TYR A 100 1.71 5.61 5.64
N GLY A 101 2.30 6.80 5.65
CA GLY A 101 3.61 7.06 6.25
C GLY A 101 3.57 8.26 7.18
N LEU A 102 4.74 8.67 7.65
CA LEU A 102 4.92 9.85 8.49
C LEU A 102 5.88 10.85 7.86
N THR A 103 5.67 12.12 8.13
CA THR A 103 6.70 13.17 8.00
C THR A 103 7.59 13.20 9.24
N ASP A 104 8.73 13.87 9.16
CA ASP A 104 9.61 14.11 10.31
C ASP A 104 8.92 14.89 11.46
N HIS A 105 7.86 15.64 11.13
CA HIS A 105 7.05 16.40 12.10
C HIS A 105 5.94 15.56 12.74
N GLY A 106 5.74 14.31 12.31
CA GLY A 106 4.71 13.41 12.84
C GLY A 106 3.33 13.53 12.17
N ASP A 107 3.24 14.28 11.07
CA ASP A 107 2.04 14.32 10.25
C ASP A 107 1.95 13.06 9.38
N ALA A 108 0.74 12.54 9.18
CA ALA A 108 0.56 11.43 8.26
C ALA A 108 0.70 11.89 6.81
N VAL A 109 1.36 11.06 6.01
CA VAL A 109 1.34 11.15 4.55
C VAL A 109 0.51 9.99 4.04
N VAL A 110 -0.56 10.27 3.32
CA VAL A 110 -1.32 9.23 2.59
C VAL A 110 -0.81 9.21 1.17
N THR A 111 -0.28 8.08 0.75
CA THR A 111 0.24 7.86 -0.60
C THR A 111 -0.70 6.95 -1.37
N LEU A 112 -0.98 7.25 -2.63
CA LEU A 112 -1.71 6.37 -3.55
C LEU A 112 -0.90 6.24 -4.85
N ARG A 113 -0.62 5.00 -5.26
CA ARG A 113 -0.07 4.74 -6.59
C ARG A 113 -1.21 4.61 -7.58
N THR A 114 -1.21 5.47 -8.60
CA THR A 114 -2.16 5.37 -9.70
C THR A 114 -1.44 4.68 -10.88
N PRO A 115 -2.05 3.68 -11.52
CA PRO A 115 -1.48 3.03 -12.70
C PRO A 115 -1.17 4.02 -13.83
N ALA A 116 -0.38 3.56 -14.79
CA ALA A 116 -0.10 4.29 -16.03
C ALA A 116 -1.37 4.41 -16.90
N GLY A 117 -1.38 5.36 -17.83
CA GLY A 117 -2.44 5.45 -18.86
C GLY A 117 -3.79 5.98 -18.39
N TYR A 118 -3.82 6.91 -17.43
CA TYR A 118 -5.04 7.69 -17.19
C TYR A 118 -5.23 8.71 -18.32
N ASP A 119 -5.84 8.24 -19.40
CA ASP A 119 -6.20 9.05 -20.56
C ASP A 119 -7.46 9.90 -20.30
N HIS A 120 -8.01 9.81 -19.09
CA HIS A 120 -9.28 10.38 -18.69
C HIS A 120 -9.22 11.09 -17.33
N ALA A 121 -9.57 12.38 -17.33
CA ALA A 121 -9.51 13.25 -16.16
C ALA A 121 -10.53 12.87 -15.07
N ASP A 122 -11.64 12.23 -15.42
CA ASP A 122 -12.67 11.74 -14.51
C ASP A 122 -12.18 10.56 -13.66
N LEU A 123 -11.47 9.61 -14.27
CA LEU A 123 -10.84 8.51 -13.56
C LEU A 123 -9.77 9.03 -12.59
N LEU A 124 -8.94 9.98 -13.04
CA LEU A 124 -7.95 10.61 -12.16
C LEU A 124 -8.62 11.39 -11.01
N ALA A 125 -9.71 12.10 -11.29
CA ALA A 125 -10.50 12.77 -10.26
C ALA A 125 -11.08 11.78 -9.25
N ALA A 126 -11.58 10.62 -9.70
CA ALA A 126 -12.08 9.57 -8.82
C ALA A 126 -10.99 9.01 -7.89
N GLU A 127 -9.79 8.74 -8.40
CA GLU A 127 -8.65 8.29 -7.59
C GLU A 127 -8.26 9.34 -6.53
N MET A 128 -8.18 10.61 -6.93
CA MET A 128 -7.85 11.70 -6.00
C MET A 128 -8.96 11.92 -4.96
N ALA A 129 -10.23 11.80 -5.34
CA ALA A 129 -11.35 11.82 -4.40
C ALA A 129 -11.29 10.63 -3.42
N GLY A 130 -10.90 9.45 -3.91
CA GLY A 130 -10.62 8.27 -3.10
C GLY A 130 -9.52 8.52 -2.07
N LEU A 131 -8.40 9.12 -2.48
CA LEU A 131 -7.30 9.51 -1.59
C LEU A 131 -7.75 10.49 -0.49
N LEU A 132 -8.53 11.51 -0.86
CA LEU A 132 -9.09 12.47 0.10
C LEU A 132 -10.08 11.80 1.07
N SER A 133 -10.87 10.84 0.57
CA SER A 133 -11.79 10.05 1.38
C SER A 133 -11.06 9.14 2.36
N LEU A 134 -9.98 8.49 1.94
CA LEU A 134 -9.11 7.68 2.81
C LEU A 134 -8.50 8.52 3.94
N ARG A 135 -7.98 9.71 3.59
CA ARG A 135 -7.49 10.68 4.58
C ARG A 135 -8.56 11.04 5.61
N GLN A 136 -9.77 11.33 5.15
CA GLN A 136 -10.88 11.72 6.04
C GLN A 136 -11.32 10.54 6.93
N ALA A 137 -11.44 9.34 6.35
CA ALA A 137 -11.77 8.12 7.08
C ALA A 137 -10.74 7.79 8.17
N LEU A 138 -9.44 8.00 7.91
CA LEU A 138 -8.39 7.88 8.92
C LEU A 138 -8.64 8.86 10.09
N LEU A 139 -8.85 10.15 9.79
CA LEU A 139 -9.06 11.16 10.82
C LEU A 139 -10.30 10.86 11.67
N ASP A 140 -11.39 10.45 11.04
CA ASP A 140 -12.65 10.14 11.72
C ASP A 140 -12.51 8.86 12.56
N GLY A 141 -11.88 7.81 12.03
CA GLY A 141 -11.65 6.55 12.74
C GLY A 141 -10.76 6.72 13.98
N VAL A 142 -9.69 7.50 13.88
CA VAL A 142 -8.79 7.77 15.00
C VAL A 142 -9.48 8.63 16.07
N ARG A 143 -10.20 9.69 15.67
CA ARG A 143 -10.97 10.51 16.62
C ARG A 143 -12.08 9.73 17.32
N ALA A 144 -12.77 8.86 16.59
CA ALA A 144 -13.77 7.97 17.17
C ALA A 144 -13.13 7.04 18.21
N SER A 145 -11.97 6.47 17.89
CA SER A 145 -11.21 5.59 18.81
C SER A 145 -10.73 6.34 20.07
N ALA A 146 -10.30 7.59 19.93
CA ALA A 146 -9.86 8.43 21.05
C ALA A 146 -11.01 8.77 22.01
N LYS A 147 -12.24 8.92 21.51
CA LYS A 147 -13.44 9.17 22.33
C LYS A 147 -13.90 7.95 23.14
N VAL A 148 -13.43 6.74 22.80
CA VAL A 148 -13.85 5.48 23.41
C VAL A 148 -12.86 5.00 24.48
N ALA A 149 -11.72 5.69 24.70
CA ALA A 149 -10.79 5.39 25.78
C ALA A 149 -11.43 5.59 27.17
N PRO A 150 -11.18 4.72 28.17
CA PRO A 150 -12.25 4.15 28.98
C PRO A 150 -12.72 5.05 30.12
N ALA A 151 -14.04 5.23 30.20
CA ALA A 151 -14.70 5.28 31.50
C ALA A 151 -14.40 3.94 32.21
N THR A 152 -13.74 4.03 33.37
CA THR A 152 -13.50 2.95 34.33
C THR A 152 -14.54 1.83 34.26
N ALA A 153 -14.11 0.64 33.83
CA ALA A 153 -14.90 -0.58 33.99
C ALA A 153 -15.09 -0.86 35.49
N PRO A 154 -16.32 -1.13 35.98
CA PRO A 154 -16.49 -1.60 37.34
C PRO A 154 -15.93 -3.02 37.45
N ALA A 155 -15.04 -3.22 38.43
CA ALA A 155 -14.52 -4.52 38.80
C ALA A 155 -15.68 -5.45 39.21
N GLY A 156 -15.79 -6.59 38.53
CA GLY A 156 -16.71 -7.64 38.95
C GLY A 156 -17.15 -8.60 37.85
N ARG A 157 -16.28 -9.54 37.45
CA ARG A 157 -16.76 -10.86 37.01
C ARG A 157 -15.75 -11.95 37.39
N ALA A 158 -16.27 -12.97 38.06
CA ALA A 158 -15.57 -14.06 38.73
C ALA A 158 -14.84 -15.02 37.76
N PRO A 159 -13.83 -15.77 38.23
CA PRO A 159 -13.03 -16.69 37.41
C PRO A 159 -13.75 -18.03 37.21
N GLY A 160 -13.69 -18.57 36.00
CA GLY A 160 -14.07 -19.97 35.76
C GLY A 160 -14.67 -20.25 34.39
N GLN A 161 -13.85 -20.24 33.34
CA GLN A 161 -14.04 -21.13 32.21
C GLN A 161 -12.68 -21.42 31.58
N ALA A 162 -12.24 -22.68 31.73
CA ALA A 162 -11.03 -23.18 31.09
C ALA A 162 -11.22 -23.09 29.57
N VAL A 163 -10.43 -22.20 28.95
CA VAL A 163 -10.27 -22.14 27.51
C VAL A 163 -9.63 -23.46 27.08
N ARG A 164 -10.39 -24.31 26.39
CA ARG A 164 -9.82 -25.47 25.68
C ARG A 164 -8.76 -24.95 24.69
N PRO A 165 -7.63 -25.66 24.52
CA PRO A 165 -6.70 -25.35 23.45
C PRO A 165 -7.45 -25.34 22.11
N PRO A 166 -7.12 -24.42 21.17
CA PRO A 166 -7.69 -24.49 19.83
C PRO A 166 -7.30 -25.84 19.21
N GLU A 167 -8.31 -26.66 18.91
CA GLU A 167 -8.12 -27.80 18.03
C GLU A 167 -7.70 -27.25 16.66
N PRO A 168 -6.72 -27.86 15.97
CA PRO A 168 -6.33 -27.43 14.63
C PRO A 168 -7.53 -27.62 13.70
N SER A 169 -8.08 -26.52 13.20
CA SER A 169 -9.12 -26.56 12.16
C SER A 169 -8.54 -27.20 10.90
N SER A 170 -9.05 -28.37 10.56
CA SER A 170 -8.69 -29.16 9.37
C SER A 170 -9.34 -28.63 8.07
N ASP A 171 -9.95 -27.45 8.09
CA ASP A 171 -10.42 -26.77 6.90
C ASP A 171 -9.44 -25.63 6.60
N ALA A 172 -8.32 -25.95 5.96
CA ALA A 172 -7.47 -24.92 5.38
C ALA A 172 -8.31 -24.21 4.31
N GLN A 173 -8.66 -22.95 4.55
CA GLN A 173 -9.39 -22.13 3.59
C GLN A 173 -8.65 -22.17 2.25
N GLU A 174 -9.36 -22.56 1.19
CA GLU A 174 -8.81 -22.59 -0.16
C GLU A 174 -8.63 -21.14 -0.65
N PHE A 175 -7.54 -20.90 -1.36
CA PHE A 175 -7.27 -19.63 -2.00
C PHE A 175 -8.19 -19.46 -3.21
N GLU A 176 -9.12 -18.53 -3.10
CA GLU A 176 -10.05 -18.18 -4.17
C GLU A 176 -9.41 -17.12 -5.07
N ALA A 177 -9.19 -17.49 -6.35
CA ALA A 177 -8.78 -16.56 -7.40
C ALA A 177 -9.25 -17.08 -8.76
N PRO A 178 -9.37 -16.19 -9.78
CA PRO A 178 -9.64 -16.59 -11.15
C PRO A 178 -8.62 -17.60 -11.71
N ASP A 179 -9.06 -18.52 -12.58
CA ASP A 179 -8.23 -19.59 -13.14
C ASP A 179 -6.97 -19.10 -13.86
N ASP A 180 -7.07 -17.95 -14.54
CA ASP A 180 -5.94 -17.30 -15.22
C ASP A 180 -4.91 -16.75 -14.22
N VAL A 181 -5.36 -16.19 -13.10
CA VAL A 181 -4.50 -15.78 -11.98
C VAL A 181 -3.81 -17.00 -11.35
N LEU A 182 -4.56 -18.07 -11.06
CA LEU A 182 -4.01 -19.32 -10.52
C LEU A 182 -2.97 -19.92 -11.47
N GLY A 183 -3.25 -19.93 -12.78
CA GLY A 183 -2.34 -20.40 -13.82
C GLY A 183 -1.05 -19.57 -13.91
N LEU A 184 -1.16 -18.24 -13.81
CA LEU A 184 -0.02 -17.33 -13.80
C LEU A 184 0.85 -17.54 -12.55
N ILE A 185 0.24 -17.64 -11.35
CA ILE A 185 0.96 -17.91 -10.10
C ILE A 185 1.68 -19.25 -10.21
N HIS A 186 0.99 -20.32 -10.64
CA HIS A 186 1.60 -21.63 -10.81
C HIS A 186 2.83 -21.58 -11.72
N ALA A 187 2.71 -20.95 -12.89
CA ALA A 187 3.82 -20.81 -13.83
C ALA A 187 4.99 -20.00 -13.24
N ALA A 188 4.71 -18.91 -12.53
CA ALA A 188 5.74 -18.09 -11.88
C ALA A 188 6.49 -18.87 -10.79
N LEU A 189 5.80 -19.70 -10.01
CA LEU A 189 6.44 -20.55 -9.00
C LEU A 189 7.38 -21.59 -9.63
N LEU A 190 7.00 -22.16 -10.78
CA LEU A 190 7.90 -23.05 -11.53
C LEU A 190 9.15 -22.29 -12.03
N HIS A 191 9.00 -21.04 -12.48
CA HIS A 191 10.13 -20.18 -12.85
C HIS A 191 11.06 -19.88 -11.65
N LEU A 192 10.51 -19.79 -10.44
CA LEU A 192 11.27 -19.65 -9.19
C LEU A 192 11.92 -20.97 -8.71
N GLY A 193 11.75 -22.07 -9.44
CA GLY A 193 12.37 -23.36 -9.14
C GLY A 193 11.58 -24.23 -8.16
N PHE A 194 10.31 -23.90 -7.88
CA PHE A 194 9.44 -24.77 -7.10
C PHE A 194 9.14 -26.06 -7.87
N SER A 195 9.04 -27.17 -7.15
CA SER A 195 8.50 -28.39 -7.73
C SER A 195 7.00 -28.25 -7.99
N VAL A 196 6.47 -29.02 -8.96
CA VAL A 196 5.04 -29.02 -9.30
C VAL A 196 4.13 -29.22 -8.06
N PRO A 197 4.39 -30.18 -7.14
CA PRO A 197 3.56 -30.34 -5.95
C PRO A 197 3.57 -29.14 -4.99
N GLN A 198 4.72 -28.45 -4.88
CA GLN A 198 4.84 -27.25 -4.07
C GLN A 198 4.07 -26.09 -4.70
N ALA A 199 4.21 -25.89 -6.01
CA ALA A 199 3.48 -24.87 -6.75
C ALA A 199 1.96 -25.09 -6.66
N GLN A 200 1.49 -26.34 -6.80
CA GLN A 200 0.08 -26.69 -6.62
C GLN A 200 -0.43 -26.43 -5.21
N THR A 201 0.38 -26.73 -4.19
CA THR A 201 0.00 -26.47 -2.79
C THR A 201 -0.11 -24.97 -2.52
N ALA A 202 0.83 -24.17 -3.03
CA ALA A 202 0.80 -22.72 -2.89
C ALA A 202 -0.41 -22.10 -3.60
N VAL A 203 -0.72 -22.55 -4.82
CA VAL A 203 -1.90 -22.07 -5.56
C VAL A 203 -3.20 -22.48 -4.87
N ARG A 204 -3.25 -23.63 -4.19
CA ARG A 204 -4.44 -24.06 -3.44
C ARG A 204 -4.63 -23.30 -2.13
N THR A 205 -3.54 -22.98 -1.43
CA THR A 205 -3.60 -22.41 -0.06
C THR A 205 -3.40 -20.90 -0.03
N GLY A 206 -2.84 -20.32 -1.09
CA GLY A 206 -2.42 -18.92 -1.11
C GLY A 206 -1.17 -18.68 -0.26
N GLU A 207 -0.52 -19.72 0.25
CA GLU A 207 0.66 -19.60 1.11
C GLU A 207 1.89 -20.25 0.49
N LEU A 208 3.04 -19.59 0.55
CA LEU A 208 4.31 -20.16 0.12
C LEU A 208 5.49 -19.72 0.99
N GLN A 209 6.56 -20.52 0.96
CA GLN A 209 7.84 -20.19 1.57
C GLN A 209 8.83 -19.80 0.47
N LEU A 210 9.39 -18.59 0.53
CA LEU A 210 10.37 -18.08 -0.43
C LEU A 210 11.44 -17.29 0.31
N GLU A 211 12.72 -17.58 0.05
CA GLU A 211 13.86 -16.90 0.71
C GLU A 211 13.78 -16.95 2.26
N GLY A 212 13.21 -18.02 2.82
CA GLY A 212 12.98 -18.16 4.27
C GLY A 212 11.83 -17.32 4.83
N MET A 213 11.07 -16.64 3.98
CA MET A 213 9.91 -15.83 4.33
C MET A 213 8.62 -16.56 4.01
N THR A 214 7.65 -16.49 4.93
CA THR A 214 6.28 -16.94 4.68
C THR A 214 5.49 -15.84 4.02
N LEU A 215 5.01 -16.11 2.81
CA LEU A 215 4.21 -15.21 2.00
C LEU A 215 2.77 -15.71 1.94
N GLY A 216 1.82 -14.80 2.18
CA GLY A 216 0.40 -14.99 1.94
C GLY A 216 -0.05 -14.21 0.71
N LEU A 217 -0.95 -14.81 -0.06
CA LEU A 217 -1.55 -14.28 -1.27
C LEU A 217 -3.05 -14.12 -1.07
N ALA A 218 -3.60 -12.98 -1.48
CA ALA A 218 -5.03 -12.72 -1.52
C ALA A 218 -5.40 -12.08 -2.87
N CYS A 219 -6.47 -12.53 -3.51
CA CYS A 219 -6.94 -11.94 -4.76
C CYS A 219 -8.07 -10.94 -4.49
N ASP A 220 -8.09 -9.83 -5.23
CA ASP A 220 -9.16 -8.85 -5.13
C ASP A 220 -10.31 -9.20 -6.09
N GLY A 221 -11.13 -10.14 -5.64
CA GLY A 221 -12.35 -10.58 -6.32
C GLY A 221 -12.12 -10.96 -7.77
N ASP A 222 -12.88 -10.33 -8.68
CA ASP A 222 -12.85 -10.61 -10.12
C ASP A 222 -11.74 -9.86 -10.87
N THR A 223 -10.95 -9.03 -10.19
CA THR A 223 -9.85 -8.31 -10.85
C THR A 223 -8.57 -9.13 -10.80
N PRO A 224 -7.69 -9.05 -11.81
CA PRO A 224 -6.38 -9.71 -11.78
C PRO A 224 -5.40 -8.97 -10.85
N THR A 225 -5.86 -8.56 -9.66
CA THR A 225 -5.03 -7.90 -8.66
C THR A 225 -4.75 -8.84 -7.50
N LEU A 226 -3.47 -8.92 -7.13
CA LEU A 226 -2.99 -9.75 -6.04
C LEU A 226 -2.43 -8.88 -4.92
N VAL A 227 -2.86 -9.15 -3.70
CA VAL A 227 -2.22 -8.65 -2.48
C VAL A 227 -1.25 -9.71 -1.99
N VAL A 228 0.02 -9.32 -1.85
CA VAL A 228 1.08 -10.20 -1.34
C VAL A 228 1.57 -9.65 -0.02
N ALA A 229 1.59 -10.49 1.00
CA ALA A 229 2.03 -10.13 2.34
C ALA A 229 3.12 -11.08 2.85
N ALA A 230 4.24 -10.55 3.31
CA ALA A 230 5.27 -11.29 4.02
C ALA A 230 5.13 -11.06 5.53
N ASP A 231 5.14 -12.13 6.33
CA ASP A 231 5.23 -12.02 7.78
C ASP A 231 6.64 -11.59 8.19
N LEU A 232 6.77 -10.50 8.94
CA LEU A 232 8.06 -9.98 9.43
C LEU A 232 8.42 -10.52 10.82
N GLY A 233 7.61 -11.39 11.40
CA GLY A 233 7.83 -12.01 12.71
C GLY A 233 7.14 -11.29 13.86
N GLU A 234 6.87 -12.02 14.94
CA GLU A 234 6.08 -11.55 16.08
C GLU A 234 6.74 -10.42 16.88
N ASP A 235 8.08 -10.38 16.92
CA ASP A 235 8.84 -9.35 17.62
C ASP A 235 9.00 -8.06 16.81
N THR A 236 8.61 -8.04 15.54
CA THR A 236 8.81 -6.88 14.66
C THR A 236 7.76 -5.80 14.92
N LEU A 237 8.22 -4.54 15.05
CA LEU A 237 7.40 -3.37 15.42
C LEU A 237 6.78 -3.43 16.83
N SER A 238 7.46 -4.08 17.77
CA SER A 238 7.01 -4.20 19.16
C SER A 238 7.05 -2.87 19.89
N THR A 239 8.04 -2.01 19.60
CA THR A 239 8.23 -0.73 20.28
C THR A 239 7.61 0.45 19.49
N PRO A 240 7.29 1.57 20.15
CA PRO A 240 6.81 2.77 19.47
C PRO A 240 7.80 3.35 18.45
N ASP A 241 9.09 3.38 18.80
CA ASP A 241 10.13 3.92 17.93
C ASP A 241 10.24 3.11 16.63
N GLU A 242 10.17 1.79 16.72
CA GLU A 242 10.20 0.92 15.56
C GLU A 242 8.99 1.13 14.63
N ARG A 243 7.81 1.37 15.20
CA ARG A 243 6.59 1.69 14.45
C ARG A 243 6.73 3.02 13.73
N LYS A 244 7.28 4.03 14.40
CA LYS A 244 7.57 5.34 13.81
C LYS A 244 8.57 5.23 12.66
N GLN A 245 9.67 4.51 12.85
CA GLN A 245 10.67 4.30 11.80
C GLN A 245 10.10 3.57 10.57
N ALA A 246 9.27 2.56 10.78
CA ALA A 246 8.58 1.88 9.67
C ALA A 246 7.68 2.85 8.88
N LEU A 247 6.93 3.71 9.57
CA LEU A 247 6.09 4.71 8.91
C LEU A 247 6.87 5.79 8.17
N LEU A 248 8.02 6.22 8.70
CA LEU A 248 8.93 7.14 7.98
C LEU A 248 9.45 6.49 6.68
N ALA A 249 9.69 5.17 6.69
CA ALA A 249 10.13 4.44 5.51
C ALA A 249 9.03 4.19 4.46
N ASN A 250 7.75 4.11 4.87
CA ASN A 250 6.65 3.71 3.98
C ASN A 250 6.51 4.60 2.72
N VAL A 251 6.74 5.91 2.82
CA VAL A 251 6.68 6.80 1.65
C VAL A 251 7.74 6.40 0.60
N GLY A 252 8.97 6.16 1.05
CA GLY A 252 10.07 5.73 0.18
C GLY A 252 9.85 4.31 -0.37
N LEU A 253 9.37 3.38 0.46
CA LEU A 253 9.05 2.02 0.03
C LEU A 253 7.96 1.97 -1.05
N MET A 254 6.91 2.79 -0.88
CA MET A 254 5.87 2.91 -1.89
C MET A 254 6.40 3.51 -3.18
N ALA A 255 7.27 4.53 -3.10
CA ALA A 255 7.86 5.16 -4.26
C ALA A 255 8.80 4.23 -5.04
N CYS A 256 9.68 3.52 -4.34
CA CYS A 256 10.73 2.73 -4.97
C CYS A 256 10.29 1.32 -5.35
N ALA A 257 9.44 0.68 -4.54
CA ALA A 257 9.12 -0.74 -4.67
C ALA A 257 7.62 -1.03 -4.70
N GLY A 258 6.76 -0.05 -4.41
CA GLY A 258 5.31 -0.28 -4.34
C GLY A 258 4.88 -1.14 -3.16
N VAL A 259 5.68 -1.15 -2.11
CA VAL A 259 5.43 -1.94 -0.90
C VAL A 259 5.30 -1.01 0.29
N ALA A 260 4.63 -1.46 1.34
CA ALA A 260 4.63 -0.75 2.62
C ALA A 260 4.62 -1.72 3.79
N VAL A 261 5.13 -1.27 4.93
CA VAL A 261 5.02 -1.97 6.19
C VAL A 261 3.67 -1.64 6.82
N ALA A 262 2.96 -2.69 7.23
CA ALA A 262 1.65 -2.62 7.83
C ALA A 262 1.60 -3.44 9.12
N ARG A 263 0.52 -3.29 9.89
CA ARG A 263 0.28 -4.10 11.08
C ARG A 263 -1.15 -4.62 11.10
N GLU A 264 -1.29 -5.93 11.12
CA GLU A 264 -2.58 -6.63 11.12
C GLU A 264 -2.66 -7.51 12.37
N GLN A 265 -3.70 -7.32 13.20
CA GLN A 265 -3.91 -8.10 14.42
C GLN A 265 -2.66 -8.18 15.34
N GLY A 266 -1.84 -7.12 15.34
CA GLY A 266 -0.60 -7.04 16.12
C GLY A 266 0.66 -7.54 15.41
N ARG A 267 0.54 -8.26 14.29
CA ARG A 267 1.66 -8.79 13.49
C ARG A 267 2.12 -7.79 12.44
N ALA A 268 3.43 -7.61 12.33
CA ALA A 268 4.04 -6.77 11.31
C ALA A 268 4.10 -7.51 9.96
N ARG A 269 3.71 -6.84 8.89
CA ARG A 269 3.72 -7.40 7.54
C ARG A 269 4.35 -6.41 6.57
N LEU A 270 5.16 -6.91 5.64
CA LEU A 270 5.46 -6.17 4.42
C LEU A 270 4.38 -6.54 3.41
N MET A 271 3.71 -5.54 2.82
CA MET A 271 2.59 -5.76 1.92
C MET A 271 2.80 -5.05 0.60
N ALA A 272 2.30 -5.65 -0.47
CA ALA A 272 2.23 -5.05 -1.79
C ALA A 272 0.91 -5.41 -2.46
N ARG A 273 0.42 -4.50 -3.30
CA ARG A 273 -0.68 -4.76 -4.22
C ARG A 273 -0.12 -4.76 -5.64
N CYS A 274 -0.35 -5.84 -6.37
CA CYS A 274 0.25 -6.12 -7.66
C CYS A 274 -0.85 -6.37 -8.70
N ASP A 275 -0.91 -5.51 -9.71
CA ASP A 275 -1.75 -5.74 -10.89
C ASP A 275 -1.07 -6.78 -11.80
N LEU A 276 -1.66 -7.96 -11.92
CA LEU A 276 -1.15 -9.07 -12.73
C LEU A 276 -1.49 -8.93 -14.21
N ALA A 277 -2.40 -8.04 -14.61
CA ALA A 277 -2.79 -7.89 -16.02
C ALA A 277 -1.61 -7.51 -16.92
N ALA A 278 -0.63 -6.78 -16.38
CA ALA A 278 0.58 -6.37 -17.08
C ALA A 278 1.74 -7.39 -17.00
N HIS A 279 1.58 -8.51 -16.28
CA HIS A 279 2.68 -9.41 -15.95
C HIS A 279 2.66 -10.69 -16.79
N SER A 280 3.84 -11.08 -17.30
CA SER A 280 4.09 -12.48 -17.65
C SER A 280 4.48 -13.26 -16.39
N ALA A 281 4.41 -14.59 -16.45
CA ALA A 281 4.85 -15.46 -15.35
C ALA A 281 6.30 -15.21 -14.92
N GLU A 282 7.20 -14.91 -15.87
CA GLU A 282 8.61 -14.60 -15.61
C GLU A 282 8.79 -13.25 -14.90
N VAL A 283 8.06 -12.22 -15.33
CA VAL A 283 8.12 -10.90 -14.69
C VAL A 283 7.56 -10.98 -13.28
N PHE A 284 6.43 -11.69 -13.10
CA PHE A 284 5.86 -11.89 -11.77
C PHE A 284 6.78 -12.73 -10.86
N ALA A 285 7.41 -13.78 -11.37
CA ALA A 285 8.41 -14.55 -10.63
C ALA A 285 9.57 -13.67 -10.15
N THR A 286 10.12 -12.83 -11.04
CA THR A 286 11.21 -11.90 -10.71
C THR A 286 10.77 -10.92 -9.62
N TRP A 287 9.58 -10.33 -9.77
CA TRP A 287 9.02 -9.41 -8.78
C TRP A 287 8.81 -10.09 -7.42
N LEU A 288 8.26 -11.30 -7.39
CA LEU A 288 8.00 -12.04 -6.15
C LEU A 288 9.32 -12.40 -5.43
N GLY A 289 10.36 -12.76 -6.17
CA GLY A 289 11.71 -12.96 -5.62
C GLY A 289 12.30 -11.67 -5.04
N HIS A 290 12.12 -10.52 -5.70
CA HIS A 290 12.55 -9.22 -5.18
C HIS A 290 11.81 -8.84 -3.91
N PHE A 291 10.50 -9.07 -3.88
CA PHE A 291 9.66 -8.84 -2.72
C PHE A 291 10.11 -9.68 -1.51
N ALA A 292 10.33 -10.99 -1.69
CA ALA A 292 10.79 -11.87 -0.61
C ALA A 292 12.15 -11.45 -0.05
N ARG A 293 13.11 -11.09 -0.92
CA ARG A 293 14.43 -10.59 -0.48
C ARG A 293 14.33 -9.26 0.27
N LEU A 294 13.44 -8.37 -0.14
CA LEU A 294 13.20 -7.11 0.56
C LEU A 294 12.60 -7.36 1.96
N ALA A 295 11.64 -8.28 2.08
CA ALA A 295 11.09 -8.69 3.36
C ALA A 295 12.16 -9.30 4.28
N GLN A 296 13.00 -10.20 3.76
CA GLN A 296 14.10 -10.80 4.50
C GLN A 296 15.14 -9.76 4.98
N SER A 297 15.49 -8.80 4.10
CA SER A 297 16.39 -7.68 4.44
C SER A 297 15.83 -6.84 5.58
N THR A 298 14.52 -6.57 5.56
CA THR A 298 13.82 -5.81 6.60
C THR A 298 13.93 -6.48 7.97
N VAL A 299 13.88 -7.80 8.04
CA VAL A 299 14.09 -8.57 9.28
C VAL A 299 15.58 -8.60 9.67
N SER A 300 16.47 -8.84 8.72
CA SER A 300 17.91 -9.04 8.96
C SER A 300 18.63 -7.76 9.43
N HIS A 301 18.32 -6.61 8.83
CA HIS A 301 18.91 -5.32 9.23
C HIS A 301 18.60 -4.96 10.68
N ARG A 302 17.48 -5.45 11.22
CA ARG A 302 17.06 -5.17 12.60
C ARG A 302 17.82 -5.99 13.63
N HIS A 303 18.08 -7.27 13.33
CA HIS A 303 18.92 -8.10 14.18
C HIS A 303 20.35 -7.55 14.30
N ALA A 304 20.87 -6.95 13.24
CA ALA A 304 22.18 -6.27 13.28
C ALA A 304 22.18 -5.02 14.17
N THR A 305 21.09 -4.24 14.19
CA THR A 305 20.96 -3.05 15.04
C THR A 305 20.64 -3.35 16.50
N ALA A 306 20.05 -4.52 16.80
CA ALA A 306 19.74 -4.94 18.18
C ALA A 306 20.96 -5.48 18.97
N HIS A 307 22.09 -5.71 18.28
CA HIS A 307 23.34 -6.20 18.87
C HIS A 307 24.43 -5.12 19.03
N HIS A 308 24.08 -3.85 18.82
CA HIS A 308 24.94 -2.68 19.05
C HIS A 308 24.31 -1.74 20.07
#